data_AF-F2UE60-F1
#
_entry.id   AF-F2UE60-F1
#
_cell.length_a   1.000
_cell.length_b   1.000
_cell.length_c   1.000
_cell.angle_alpha   90.00
_cell.angle_beta   90.00
_cell.angle_gamma   90.00
#
_symmetry.space_group_name_H-M   'P 1'
#
loop_
_entity.id
_entity.type
_entity.pdbx_description
1 polymer ?
#
loop_
_entity_poly.entity_id
_entity_poly.type
_entity_poly.pdbx_seq_one_letter_code
_entity_poly.pdbx_strand_id
1 'polypeptide(L)'
;MLSKAYLIAYNAVVAAGWAWIMVMTLSSLRLPASENAKCTFYNTVCFDTSSGPAIFDFLKIFQTAACLEVLHVMLGLVKGTLFTTFFQVFSREVLTWFVCYVSPRITQSDAFFLMMVAWSVTEVIRYNLYWIKLAFDKVPYPLMWCRYSFFIVLYPLGVYSEILCNLRAIFFFNELREEGKFLDDTEENGYVARLSRQYGVCVALLMVLYPTVFPQMYLYMFKQRSKYLNARKPRPQQTEGIQFPADDKGKRSTSAFNQAAFAASVFNHDQQAAMAVMKEKNWRFGYGKHVIRNVALSCKDNDTCLKTQTLTLVSRLQGVGLRSVGPNSCQNEDAKQQREDHGCHAQPGAWGGFREVCRCIHT
;
A
#
# COMPACT_ATOMS: atom_id res chain seq x y z
N MET A 1 -1.05 23.89 -14.21
CA MET A 1 -2.00 24.32 -13.15
C MET A 1 -3.45 24.05 -13.55
N LEU A 2 -3.86 24.35 -14.78
CA LEU A 2 -5.23 24.15 -15.27
C LEU A 2 -5.74 22.69 -15.12
N SER A 3 -4.93 21.69 -15.51
CA SER A 3 -5.30 20.27 -15.37
C SER A 3 -5.53 19.84 -13.92
N LYS A 4 -4.74 20.38 -12.97
CA LYS A 4 -4.89 20.09 -11.54
C LYS A 4 -6.19 20.70 -11.00
N ALA A 5 -6.48 21.95 -11.36
CA ALA A 5 -7.71 22.63 -10.97
C ALA A 5 -8.96 21.93 -11.54
N TYR A 6 -8.92 21.52 -12.82
CA TYR A 6 -9.96 20.72 -13.46
C TYR A 6 -10.21 19.40 -12.71
N LEU A 7 -9.15 18.63 -12.41
CA LEU A 7 -9.29 17.36 -11.68
C LEU A 7 -9.84 17.57 -10.26
N ILE A 8 -9.46 18.66 -9.58
CA ILE A 8 -10.02 19.02 -8.27
C ILE A 8 -11.53 19.26 -8.39
N ALA A 9 -11.96 20.07 -9.36
CA ALA A 9 -13.37 20.37 -9.59
C ALA A 9 -14.16 19.10 -9.98
N TYR A 10 -13.63 18.30 -10.90
CA TYR A 10 -14.22 17.02 -11.31
C TYR A 10 -14.45 16.10 -10.11
N ASN A 11 -13.40 15.83 -9.32
CA ASN A 11 -13.52 14.94 -8.17
C ASN A 11 -14.48 15.50 -7.11
N ALA A 12 -14.54 16.82 -6.91
CA ALA A 12 -15.47 17.45 -5.97
C ALA A 12 -16.94 17.33 -6.42
N VAL A 13 -17.23 17.60 -7.70
CA VAL A 13 -18.57 17.48 -8.29
C VAL A 13 -19.05 16.04 -8.24
N VAL A 14 -18.19 15.10 -8.64
CA VAL A 14 -18.56 13.68 -8.65
C VAL A 14 -18.71 13.14 -7.22
N ALA A 15 -17.87 13.58 -6.26
CA ALA A 15 -18.06 13.27 -4.85
C ALA A 15 -19.40 13.77 -4.29
N ALA A 16 -19.79 15.00 -4.63
CA ALA A 16 -21.07 15.58 -4.23
C ALA A 16 -22.26 14.81 -4.84
N GLY A 17 -22.13 14.42 -6.11
CA GLY A 17 -23.11 13.59 -6.80
C GLY A 17 -23.37 12.24 -6.14
N TRP A 18 -22.30 11.50 -5.86
CA TRP A 18 -22.41 10.21 -5.16
C TRP A 18 -22.88 10.37 -3.71
N ALA A 19 -22.53 11.47 -3.03
CA ALA A 19 -23.05 11.77 -1.70
C ALA A 19 -24.56 12.03 -1.74
N TRP A 20 -25.05 12.74 -2.76
CA TRP A 20 -26.48 12.95 -2.97
C TRP A 20 -27.21 11.63 -3.20
N ILE A 21 -26.69 10.77 -4.09
CA ILE A 21 -27.20 9.41 -4.31
C ILE A 21 -27.28 8.61 -3.00
N MET A 22 -26.23 8.68 -2.18
CA MET A 22 -26.17 8.02 -0.88
C MET A 22 -27.26 8.52 0.07
N VAL A 23 -27.45 9.84 0.16
CA VAL A 23 -28.50 10.45 1.00
C VAL A 23 -29.88 9.98 0.54
N MET A 24 -30.16 9.99 -0.77
CA MET A 24 -31.43 9.52 -1.30
C MET A 24 -31.66 8.03 -0.96
N THR A 25 -30.64 7.20 -1.14
CA THR A 25 -30.69 5.76 -0.86
C THR A 25 -30.88 5.46 0.63
N LEU A 26 -30.28 6.26 1.53
CA LEU A 26 -30.50 6.10 2.97
C LEU A 26 -31.83 6.68 3.44
N SER A 27 -32.33 7.73 2.78
CA SER A 27 -33.62 8.34 3.12
C SER A 27 -34.80 7.43 2.81
N SER A 28 -34.70 6.56 1.79
CA SER A 28 -35.74 5.59 1.46
C SER A 28 -35.93 4.50 2.53
N LEU A 29 -34.97 4.33 3.46
CA LEU A 29 -35.10 3.43 4.61
C LEU A 29 -36.00 3.99 5.72
N ARG A 30 -36.31 5.29 5.72
CA ARG A 30 -37.02 5.96 6.82
C ARG A 30 -38.53 6.01 6.62
N LEU A 31 -39.05 5.52 5.49
CA LEU A 31 -40.49 5.52 5.21
C LEU A 31 -41.13 4.22 5.74
N PRO A 32 -42.20 4.30 6.56
CA PRO A 32 -42.86 3.11 7.10
C PRO A 32 -43.53 2.30 5.97
N ALA A 33 -43.32 0.98 6.01
CA ALA A 33 -44.02 0.04 5.13
C ALA A 33 -45.52 0.01 5.52
N SER A 34 -46.40 0.52 4.66
CA SER A 34 -47.85 0.45 4.85
C SER A 34 -48.41 -0.84 4.25
N GLU A 35 -49.27 -1.56 4.97
CA GLU A 35 -49.84 -2.88 4.58
C GLU A 35 -50.71 -2.86 3.32
N ASN A 36 -51.35 -1.74 2.97
CA ASN A 36 -52.14 -1.62 1.72
C ASN A 36 -51.28 -1.21 0.52
N ALA A 37 -49.99 -1.01 0.74
CA ALA A 37 -49.02 -0.77 -0.29
C ALA A 37 -48.26 -2.09 -0.46
N LYS A 38 -48.37 -2.74 -1.63
CA LYS A 38 -47.38 -3.74 -2.09
C LYS A 38 -46.03 -3.02 -2.35
N CYS A 39 -45.53 -2.29 -1.36
CA CYS A 39 -44.49 -1.28 -1.47
C CYS A 39 -43.43 -1.50 -0.41
N THR A 40 -42.72 -2.62 -0.55
CA THR A 40 -41.52 -2.93 0.23
C THR A 40 -40.34 -2.19 -0.38
N PHE A 41 -40.07 -0.92 0.01
CA PHE A 41 -39.08 0.03 -0.57
C PHE A 41 -39.64 1.04 -1.61
N TYR A 42 -40.88 0.85 -2.11
CA TYR A 42 -41.30 1.36 -3.43
C TYR A 42 -42.03 2.73 -3.51
N ASN A 43 -42.24 3.50 -2.44
CA ASN A 43 -42.93 4.81 -2.54
C ASN A 43 -42.00 6.04 -2.60
N THR A 44 -40.68 5.87 -2.65
CA THR A 44 -39.73 6.96 -3.00
C THR A 44 -39.18 6.82 -4.42
N VAL A 45 -39.52 5.71 -5.06
CA VAL A 45 -39.14 5.33 -6.42
C VAL A 45 -40.45 5.19 -7.20
N CYS A 46 -41.26 6.26 -7.19
CA CYS A 46 -42.53 6.28 -7.91
C CYS A 46 -42.27 6.23 -9.42
N PHE A 47 -42.90 5.26 -10.07
CA PHE A 47 -43.12 5.25 -11.50
C PHE A 47 -44.30 6.17 -11.79
N ASP A 48 -44.03 7.32 -12.38
CA ASP A 48 -44.93 7.83 -13.42
C ASP A 48 -44.16 7.74 -14.74
N THR A 49 -44.87 7.34 -15.78
CA THR A 49 -44.40 6.71 -17.03
C THR A 49 -43.63 7.67 -17.96
N SER A 50 -43.07 8.75 -17.41
CA SER A 50 -42.26 9.75 -18.10
C SER A 50 -40.95 10.11 -17.37
N SER A 51 -40.71 9.64 -16.14
CA SER A 51 -39.51 9.93 -15.35
C SER A 51 -39.19 8.78 -14.39
N GLY A 52 -38.03 8.15 -14.56
CA GLY A 52 -37.60 7.01 -13.72
C GLY A 52 -37.36 7.38 -12.25
N PRO A 53 -36.86 6.45 -11.42
CA PRO A 53 -36.43 6.77 -10.06
C PRO A 53 -35.45 7.94 -10.11
N ALA A 54 -35.69 9.03 -9.39
CA ALA A 54 -34.75 10.16 -9.37
C ALA A 54 -33.32 9.71 -9.02
N ILE A 55 -33.19 8.68 -8.17
CA ILE A 55 -31.91 8.02 -7.83
C ILE A 55 -31.22 7.43 -9.06
N PHE A 56 -31.98 6.77 -9.95
CA PHE A 56 -31.44 6.14 -11.14
C PHE A 56 -31.03 7.17 -12.20
N ASP A 57 -31.73 8.30 -12.30
CA ASP A 57 -31.31 9.41 -13.16
C ASP A 57 -29.97 9.99 -12.73
N PHE A 58 -29.78 10.23 -11.43
CA PHE A 58 -28.47 10.62 -10.90
C PHE A 58 -27.41 9.54 -11.10
N LEU A 59 -27.76 8.26 -10.91
CA LEU A 59 -26.84 7.15 -11.17
C LEU A 59 -26.34 7.20 -12.62
N LYS A 60 -27.22 7.31 -13.61
CA LYS A 60 -26.83 7.39 -15.04
C LYS A 60 -25.83 8.51 -15.27
N ILE A 61 -26.10 9.71 -14.73
CA ILE A 61 -25.22 10.88 -14.92
C ILE A 61 -23.83 10.62 -14.33
N PHE A 62 -23.75 10.24 -13.05
CA PHE A 62 -22.47 10.12 -12.35
C PHE A 62 -21.69 8.84 -12.70
N GLN A 63 -22.40 7.78 -13.06
CA GLN A 63 -21.79 6.54 -13.55
C GLN A 63 -21.18 6.80 -14.92
N THR A 64 -21.93 7.37 -15.87
CA THR A 64 -21.39 7.71 -17.20
C THR A 64 -20.32 8.80 -17.15
N ALA A 65 -20.33 9.69 -16.15
CA ALA A 65 -19.21 10.59 -15.91
C ALA A 65 -17.88 9.85 -15.65
N ALA A 66 -17.91 8.61 -15.14
CA ALA A 66 -16.71 7.78 -14.96
C ALA A 66 -16.03 7.42 -16.29
N CYS A 67 -16.70 7.52 -17.44
CA CYS A 67 -16.05 7.42 -18.76
C CYS A 67 -14.97 8.51 -18.94
N LEU A 68 -15.12 9.67 -18.28
CA LEU A 68 -14.08 10.70 -18.26
C LEU A 68 -12.80 10.21 -17.55
N GLU A 69 -12.88 9.26 -16.61
CA GLU A 69 -11.68 8.67 -15.99
C GLU A 69 -10.83 7.91 -17.00
N VAL A 70 -11.47 7.22 -17.94
CA VAL A 70 -10.78 6.53 -19.04
C VAL A 70 -10.05 7.56 -19.90
N LEU A 71 -10.71 8.69 -20.21
CA LEU A 71 -10.08 9.80 -20.93
C LEU A 71 -8.92 10.43 -20.14
N HIS A 72 -9.06 10.60 -18.82
CA HIS A 72 -8.00 11.17 -17.98
C HIS A 72 -6.74 10.30 -17.99
N VAL A 73 -6.89 8.97 -17.97
CA VAL A 73 -5.76 8.04 -18.09
C VAL A 73 -5.19 8.05 -19.50
N MET A 74 -6.05 8.03 -20.53
CA MET A 74 -5.64 8.06 -21.94
C MET A 74 -4.84 9.32 -22.30
N LEU A 75 -5.25 10.48 -21.79
CA LEU A 75 -4.59 11.77 -21.99
C LEU A 75 -3.39 11.99 -21.03
N GLY A 76 -3.08 11.02 -20.16
CA GLY A 76 -1.98 11.11 -19.20
C GLY A 76 -2.20 12.12 -18.07
N LEU A 77 -3.44 12.60 -17.84
CA LEU A 77 -3.79 13.48 -16.73
C LEU A 77 -3.68 12.76 -15.38
N VAL A 78 -3.94 11.46 -15.36
CA VAL A 78 -3.88 10.60 -14.18
C VAL A 78 -3.02 9.37 -14.48
N LYS A 79 -2.18 8.98 -13.51
CA LYS A 79 -1.35 7.77 -13.62
C LYS A 79 -2.21 6.52 -13.43
N GLY A 80 -2.31 5.68 -14.46
CA GLY A 80 -3.04 4.42 -14.42
C GLY A 80 -2.78 3.57 -15.67
N THR A 81 -3.22 2.32 -15.64
CA THR A 81 -3.18 1.45 -16.83
C THR A 81 -4.52 1.57 -17.56
N LEU A 82 -4.50 2.08 -18.80
CA LEU A 82 -5.70 2.34 -19.59
C LEU A 82 -6.64 1.11 -19.65
N PHE A 83 -6.07 -0.07 -19.91
CA PHE A 83 -6.82 -1.32 -19.97
C PHE A 83 -7.59 -1.59 -18.67
N THR A 84 -6.94 -1.44 -17.51
CA THR A 84 -7.61 -1.70 -16.22
C THR A 84 -8.70 -0.67 -15.92
N THR A 85 -8.47 0.61 -16.22
CA THR A 85 -9.45 1.67 -15.99
C THR A 85 -10.64 1.50 -16.92
N PHE A 86 -10.41 1.14 -18.18
CA PHE A 86 -11.48 0.86 -19.14
C PHE A 86 -12.39 -0.27 -18.66
N PHE A 87 -11.84 -1.45 -18.32
CA PHE A 87 -12.68 -2.58 -17.89
C PHE A 87 -13.39 -2.34 -16.55
N GLN A 88 -12.78 -1.56 -15.65
CA GLN A 88 -13.41 -1.16 -14.38
C GLN A 88 -14.63 -0.25 -14.60
N VAL A 89 -14.56 0.68 -15.54
CA VAL A 89 -15.68 1.58 -15.86
C VAL A 89 -16.71 0.85 -16.72
N PHE A 90 -16.26 0.14 -17.75
CA PHE A 90 -17.12 -0.58 -18.69
C PHE A 90 -18.04 -1.58 -18.00
N SER A 91 -17.54 -2.37 -17.03
CA SER A 91 -18.38 -3.36 -16.33
C SER A 91 -19.57 -2.71 -15.60
N ARG A 92 -19.35 -1.53 -15.00
CA ARG A 92 -20.39 -0.80 -14.27
C ARG A 92 -21.32 -0.02 -15.20
N GLU A 93 -20.83 0.48 -16.33
CA GLU A 93 -21.68 1.05 -17.37
C GLU A 93 -22.61 0.00 -17.95
N VAL A 94 -22.11 -1.22 -18.21
CA VAL A 94 -22.93 -2.33 -18.70
C VAL A 94 -24.05 -2.65 -17.71
N LEU A 95 -23.72 -2.74 -16.42
CA LEU A 95 -24.73 -2.99 -15.39
C LEU A 95 -25.76 -1.85 -15.27
N THR A 96 -25.35 -0.60 -15.45
CA THR A 96 -26.25 0.55 -15.33
C THR A 96 -27.18 0.67 -16.53
N TRP A 97 -26.63 0.61 -17.75
CA TRP A 97 -27.38 0.85 -18.99
C TRP A 97 -28.01 -0.39 -19.60
N PHE A 98 -27.39 -1.55 -19.52
CA PHE A 98 -27.96 -2.76 -20.14
C PHE A 98 -28.80 -3.57 -19.16
N VAL A 99 -28.49 -3.51 -17.86
CA VAL A 99 -29.19 -4.30 -16.86
C VAL A 99 -30.27 -3.48 -16.18
N CYS A 100 -29.88 -2.38 -15.52
CA CYS A 100 -30.82 -1.59 -14.73
C CYS A 100 -31.78 -0.77 -15.60
N TYR A 101 -31.32 -0.17 -16.70
CA TYR A 101 -32.18 0.65 -17.57
C TYR A 101 -33.17 -0.21 -18.38
N VAL A 102 -32.72 -1.34 -18.93
CA VAL A 102 -33.56 -2.23 -19.74
C VAL A 102 -34.58 -3.00 -18.90
N SER A 103 -34.26 -3.29 -17.63
CA SER A 103 -35.16 -3.98 -16.72
C SER A 103 -35.54 -3.10 -15.53
N PRO A 104 -36.66 -2.35 -15.64
CA PRO A 104 -37.17 -1.52 -14.55
C PRO A 104 -37.43 -2.32 -13.25
N ARG A 105 -37.77 -3.61 -13.37
CA ARG A 105 -37.98 -4.52 -12.23
C ARG A 105 -36.72 -4.72 -11.38
N ILE A 106 -35.53 -4.56 -11.95
CA ILE A 106 -34.26 -4.68 -11.21
C ILE A 106 -34.03 -3.44 -10.36
N THR A 107 -34.29 -2.23 -10.88
CA THR A 107 -34.15 -0.96 -10.13
C THR A 107 -35.01 -0.88 -8.87
N GLN A 108 -36.00 -1.74 -8.84
CA GLN A 108 -36.98 -1.93 -7.79
C GLN A 108 -36.55 -2.99 -6.75
N SER A 109 -35.57 -3.84 -7.06
CA SER A 109 -35.18 -4.97 -6.22
C SER A 109 -34.25 -4.60 -5.05
N ASP A 110 -34.22 -5.46 -4.04
CA ASP A 110 -33.26 -5.44 -2.93
C ASP A 110 -31.79 -5.47 -3.42
N ALA A 111 -31.49 -6.15 -4.53
CA ALA A 111 -30.14 -6.19 -5.09
C ALA A 111 -29.68 -4.83 -5.60
N PHE A 112 -30.58 -4.09 -6.25
CA PHE A 112 -30.27 -2.73 -6.66
C PHE A 112 -30.03 -1.83 -5.45
N PHE A 113 -30.84 -1.95 -4.40
CA PHE A 113 -30.60 -1.22 -3.16
C PHE A 113 -29.23 -1.51 -2.54
N LEU A 114 -28.87 -2.79 -2.38
CA LEU A 114 -27.57 -3.20 -1.84
C LEU A 114 -26.41 -2.67 -2.70
N MET A 115 -26.57 -2.72 -4.03
CA MET A 115 -25.62 -2.16 -4.98
C MET A 115 -25.47 -0.65 -4.79
N MET A 116 -26.57 0.10 -4.68
CA MET A 116 -26.55 1.55 -4.49
C MET A 116 -25.88 1.94 -3.17
N VAL A 117 -26.12 1.22 -2.08
CA VAL A 117 -25.41 1.44 -0.80
C VAL A 117 -23.93 1.15 -0.96
N ALA A 118 -23.56 -0.01 -1.51
CA ALA A 118 -22.16 -0.40 -1.67
C ALA A 118 -21.39 0.57 -2.56
N TRP A 119 -21.95 0.91 -3.73
CA TRP A 119 -21.35 1.81 -4.71
C TRP A 119 -21.28 3.24 -4.18
N SER A 120 -22.35 3.78 -3.60
CA SER A 120 -22.32 5.17 -3.13
C SER A 120 -21.31 5.39 -2.01
N VAL A 121 -21.20 4.47 -1.04
CA VAL A 121 -20.21 4.58 0.04
C VAL A 121 -18.78 4.48 -0.51
N THR A 122 -18.50 3.54 -1.41
CA THR A 122 -17.15 3.40 -2.00
C THR A 122 -16.77 4.62 -2.82
N GLU A 123 -17.70 5.15 -3.62
CA GLU A 123 -17.45 6.28 -4.51
C GLU A 123 -17.28 7.60 -3.76
N VAL A 124 -18.11 7.86 -2.75
CA VAL A 124 -17.95 9.04 -1.87
C VAL A 124 -16.55 9.04 -1.27
N ILE A 125 -16.09 7.92 -0.71
CA ILE A 125 -14.75 7.83 -0.12
C ILE A 125 -13.65 8.01 -1.19
N ARG A 126 -13.82 7.39 -2.36
CA ARG A 126 -12.84 7.41 -3.46
C ARG A 126 -12.61 8.82 -3.97
N TYR A 127 -13.67 9.52 -4.36
CA TYR A 127 -13.56 10.85 -4.95
C TYR A 127 -13.18 11.91 -3.92
N ASN A 128 -13.64 11.81 -2.66
CA ASN A 128 -13.16 12.70 -1.59
C ASN A 128 -11.66 12.53 -1.36
N LEU A 129 -11.15 11.30 -1.39
CA LEU A 129 -9.70 11.07 -1.24
C LEU A 129 -8.92 11.64 -2.42
N TYR A 130 -9.40 11.50 -3.64
CA TYR A 130 -8.75 12.10 -4.81
C TYR A 130 -8.79 13.62 -4.76
N TRP A 131 -9.95 14.20 -4.48
CA TRP A 131 -10.12 15.65 -4.32
C TRP A 131 -9.16 16.22 -3.26
N ILE A 132 -9.16 15.69 -2.03
CA ILE A 132 -8.30 16.20 -0.95
C ILE A 132 -6.83 15.98 -1.25
N LYS A 133 -6.46 14.83 -1.83
CA LYS A 133 -5.08 14.54 -2.22
C LYS A 133 -4.57 15.53 -3.26
N LEU A 134 -5.40 15.92 -4.23
CA LEU A 134 -5.00 16.93 -5.21
C LEU A 134 -5.00 18.34 -4.62
N ALA A 135 -5.96 18.68 -3.75
CA ALA A 135 -6.09 20.04 -3.21
C ALA A 135 -5.02 20.38 -2.17
N PHE A 136 -4.69 19.45 -1.26
CA PHE A 136 -3.88 19.72 -0.07
C PHE A 136 -2.58 18.91 0.00
N ASP A 137 -2.32 18.02 -0.97
CA ASP A 137 -1.22 17.03 -1.06
C ASP A 137 -1.13 16.02 0.12
N LYS A 138 -1.72 16.33 1.28
CA LYS A 138 -1.86 15.49 2.47
C LYS A 138 -3.30 15.05 2.64
N VAL A 139 -3.49 13.74 2.82
CA VAL A 139 -4.82 13.16 3.05
C VAL A 139 -5.00 12.91 4.55
N PRO A 140 -6.13 13.31 5.16
CA PRO A 140 -6.41 13.03 6.57
C PRO A 140 -6.45 11.53 6.83
N TYR A 141 -5.85 11.11 7.95
CA TYR A 141 -5.74 9.69 8.32
C TYR A 141 -7.10 8.96 8.37
N PRO A 142 -8.18 9.53 8.95
CA PRO A 142 -9.49 8.87 8.96
C PRO A 142 -10.00 8.50 7.56
N LEU A 143 -9.83 9.39 6.57
CA LEU A 143 -10.31 9.13 5.22
C LEU A 143 -9.47 8.05 4.51
N MET A 144 -8.14 8.06 4.71
CA MET A 144 -7.28 6.97 4.23
C MET A 144 -7.65 5.64 4.88
N TRP A 145 -7.92 5.65 6.19
CA TRP A 145 -8.34 4.46 6.92
C TRP A 145 -9.66 3.91 6.40
N CYS A 146 -10.67 4.76 6.16
CA CYS A 146 -11.96 4.35 5.59
C CYS A 146 -11.75 3.67 4.22
N ARG A 147 -10.98 4.29 3.32
CA ARG A 147 -10.68 3.72 2.00
C ARG A 147 -10.05 2.33 2.07
N TYR A 148 -9.06 2.16 2.96
CA TYR A 148 -8.29 0.92 3.07
C TYR A 148 -8.83 -0.06 4.11
N SER A 149 -10.04 0.17 4.66
CA SER A 149 -10.69 -0.75 5.61
C SER A 149 -12.09 -1.14 5.18
N PHE A 150 -12.89 -0.21 4.64
CA PHE A 150 -14.29 -0.49 4.27
C PHE A 150 -14.41 -1.49 3.12
N PHE A 151 -13.39 -1.63 2.28
CA PHE A 151 -13.39 -2.63 1.21
C PHE A 151 -13.61 -4.06 1.74
N ILE A 152 -13.26 -4.35 3.00
CA ILE A 152 -13.45 -5.70 3.59
C ILE A 152 -14.93 -6.11 3.56
N VAL A 153 -15.84 -5.15 3.78
CA VAL A 153 -17.29 -5.39 3.77
C VAL A 153 -17.90 -4.97 2.43
N LEU A 154 -17.55 -3.79 1.93
CA LEU A 154 -18.18 -3.21 0.74
C LEU A 154 -17.81 -3.94 -0.55
N TYR A 155 -16.62 -4.56 -0.63
CA TYR A 155 -16.18 -5.23 -1.85
C TYR A 155 -16.95 -6.55 -2.08
N PRO A 156 -17.08 -7.48 -1.10
CA PRO A 156 -17.98 -8.62 -1.23
C PRO A 156 -19.44 -8.22 -1.42
N LEU A 157 -19.90 -7.19 -0.69
CA LEU A 157 -21.28 -6.70 -0.79
C LEU A 157 -21.61 -6.18 -2.19
N GLY A 158 -20.71 -5.39 -2.78
CA GLY A 158 -20.84 -4.88 -4.14
C GLY A 158 -20.92 -6.02 -5.15
N VAL A 159 -19.95 -6.94 -5.13
CA VAL A 159 -19.93 -8.08 -6.06
C VAL A 159 -21.17 -8.97 -5.92
N TYR A 160 -21.61 -9.25 -4.68
CA TYR A 160 -22.84 -10.00 -4.43
C TYR A 160 -24.07 -9.31 -5.04
N SER A 161 -24.20 -8.00 -4.84
CA SER A 161 -25.32 -7.23 -5.39
C SER A 161 -25.31 -7.16 -6.92
N GLU A 162 -24.13 -7.01 -7.54
CA GLU A 162 -23.98 -7.02 -8.99
C GLU A 162 -24.38 -8.37 -9.59
N ILE A 163 -23.96 -9.47 -8.96
CA ILE A 163 -24.35 -10.83 -9.36
C ILE A 163 -25.86 -11.00 -9.29
N LEU A 164 -26.50 -10.58 -8.18
CA LEU A 164 -27.95 -10.67 -8.04
C LEU A 164 -28.70 -9.84 -9.09
N CYS A 165 -28.24 -8.61 -9.40
CA CYS A 165 -28.81 -7.79 -10.46
C CYS A 165 -28.74 -8.51 -11.80
N ASN A 166 -27.59 -9.08 -12.15
CA ASN A 166 -27.41 -9.83 -13.39
C ASN A 166 -28.30 -11.09 -13.45
N LEU A 167 -28.39 -11.85 -12.36
CA LEU A 167 -29.24 -13.04 -12.29
C LEU A 167 -30.73 -12.69 -12.45
N ARG A 168 -31.21 -11.63 -11.77
CA ARG A 168 -32.59 -11.17 -11.92
C ARG A 168 -32.89 -10.67 -13.33
N ALA A 169 -31.90 -10.06 -13.99
CA ALA A 169 -32.02 -9.67 -15.39
C ALA A 169 -32.25 -10.87 -16.30
N ILE A 170 -31.50 -11.97 -16.11
CA ILE A 170 -31.68 -13.20 -16.89
C ILE A 170 -33.10 -13.73 -16.72
N PHE A 171 -33.60 -13.79 -15.47
CA PHE A 171 -34.98 -14.25 -15.23
C PHE A 171 -36.01 -13.37 -15.91
N PHE A 172 -35.84 -12.04 -15.85
CA PHE A 172 -36.72 -11.09 -16.53
C PHE A 172 -36.72 -11.27 -18.05
N PHE A 173 -35.55 -11.43 -18.68
CA PHE A 173 -35.46 -11.67 -20.12
C PHE A 173 -36.02 -13.04 -20.54
N ASN A 174 -35.90 -14.06 -19.68
CA ASN A 174 -36.50 -15.37 -19.93
C ASN A 174 -38.02 -15.32 -19.85
N GLU A 175 -38.58 -14.65 -18.83
CA GLU A 175 -40.03 -14.47 -18.66
C GLU A 175 -40.65 -13.75 -19.87
N LEU A 176 -40.04 -12.64 -20.30
CA LEU A 176 -40.50 -11.92 -21.51
C LEU A 176 -40.42 -12.76 -22.80
N ARG A 177 -39.49 -13.74 -22.86
CA ARG A 177 -39.37 -14.68 -23.98
C ARG A 177 -40.48 -15.73 -23.93
N GLU A 178 -40.79 -16.25 -22.75
CA GLU A 178 -41.85 -17.26 -22.55
C GLU A 178 -43.24 -16.67 -22.77
N GLU A 179 -43.47 -15.42 -22.40
CA GLU A 179 -44.71 -14.68 -22.67
C GLU A 179 -44.92 -14.36 -24.16
N GLY A 180 -43.98 -14.72 -25.04
CA GLY A 180 -44.09 -14.46 -26.47
C GLY A 180 -44.07 -12.96 -26.85
N LYS A 181 -43.80 -12.06 -25.90
CA LYS A 181 -43.69 -10.61 -26.16
C LYS A 181 -42.52 -10.25 -27.08
N PHE A 182 -41.56 -11.16 -27.26
CA PHE A 182 -40.47 -11.07 -28.23
C PHE A 182 -40.65 -11.99 -29.45
N LEU A 183 -41.81 -12.63 -29.61
CA LEU A 183 -42.10 -13.62 -30.66
C LEU A 183 -43.12 -13.13 -31.70
N ASP A 184 -43.33 -11.82 -31.82
CA ASP A 184 -44.00 -11.26 -33.01
C ASP A 184 -42.97 -11.05 -34.12
N ASP A 185 -43.29 -11.50 -35.34
CA ASP A 185 -42.47 -11.55 -36.57
C ASP A 185 -42.05 -10.16 -37.14
N THR A 186 -41.70 -9.23 -36.27
CA THR A 186 -41.11 -7.94 -36.62
C THR A 186 -39.59 -8.02 -36.42
N GLU A 187 -38.81 -7.50 -37.37
CA GLU A 187 -37.34 -7.56 -37.38
C GLU A 187 -36.70 -7.08 -36.05
N GLU A 188 -37.36 -6.15 -35.37
CA GLU A 188 -36.98 -5.58 -34.07
C GLU A 188 -37.06 -6.61 -32.91
N ASN A 189 -38.11 -7.42 -32.85
CA ASN A 189 -38.30 -8.43 -31.80
C ASN A 189 -37.27 -9.56 -31.90
N GLY A 190 -36.93 -9.96 -33.13
CA GLY A 190 -35.87 -10.91 -33.40
C GLY A 190 -34.49 -10.42 -32.98
N TYR A 191 -34.22 -9.11 -33.07
CA TYR A 191 -32.97 -8.50 -32.58
C TYR A 191 -32.88 -8.56 -31.05
N VAL A 192 -33.93 -8.17 -30.34
CA VAL A 192 -33.94 -8.18 -28.86
C VAL A 192 -33.80 -9.59 -28.31
N ALA A 193 -34.42 -10.59 -28.95
CA ALA A 193 -34.27 -12.00 -28.58
C ALA A 193 -32.84 -12.55 -28.80
N ARG A 194 -32.12 -12.07 -29.82
CA ARG A 194 -30.70 -12.41 -30.03
C ARG A 194 -29.82 -11.73 -28.99
N LEU A 195 -30.08 -10.45 -28.71
CA LEU A 195 -29.33 -9.66 -27.74
C LEU A 195 -29.48 -10.22 -26.32
N SER A 196 -30.70 -10.62 -25.91
CA SER A 196 -30.94 -11.21 -24.60
C SER A 196 -30.22 -12.56 -24.42
N ARG A 197 -30.16 -13.38 -25.48
CA ARG A 197 -29.39 -14.63 -25.50
C ARG A 197 -27.89 -14.39 -25.37
N GLN A 198 -27.35 -13.43 -26.13
CA GLN A 198 -25.95 -13.04 -26.04
C GLN A 198 -25.60 -12.51 -24.65
N TYR A 199 -26.47 -11.68 -24.07
CA TYR A 199 -26.33 -11.18 -22.72
C TYR A 199 -26.32 -12.33 -21.69
N GLY A 200 -27.23 -13.30 -21.79
CA GLY A 200 -27.24 -14.48 -20.92
C GLY A 200 -25.93 -15.29 -20.98
N VAL A 201 -25.35 -15.46 -22.17
CA VAL A 201 -24.03 -16.10 -22.35
C VAL A 201 -22.92 -15.27 -21.71
N CYS A 202 -22.92 -13.95 -21.91
CA CYS A 202 -21.94 -13.04 -21.30
C CYS A 202 -21.99 -13.10 -19.77
N VAL A 203 -23.18 -13.11 -19.17
CA VAL A 203 -23.35 -13.24 -17.72
C VAL A 203 -22.90 -14.62 -17.25
N ALA A 204 -23.20 -15.70 -17.96
CA ALA A 204 -22.71 -17.04 -17.60
C ALA A 204 -21.17 -17.11 -17.60
N LEU A 205 -20.52 -16.53 -18.61
CA LEU A 205 -19.06 -16.41 -18.67
C LEU A 205 -18.50 -15.58 -17.51
N LEU A 206 -19.17 -14.46 -17.18
CA LEU A 206 -18.83 -13.62 -16.03
C LEU A 206 -18.93 -14.40 -14.71
N MET A 207 -19.96 -15.24 -14.52
CA MET A 207 -20.11 -16.10 -13.34
C MET A 207 -18.99 -17.14 -13.22
N VAL A 208 -18.49 -17.68 -14.33
CA VAL A 208 -17.32 -18.58 -14.35
C VAL A 208 -16.03 -17.81 -14.06
N LEU A 209 -15.92 -16.57 -14.56
CA LEU A 209 -14.74 -15.73 -14.37
C LEU A 209 -14.62 -15.19 -12.94
N TYR A 210 -15.74 -14.89 -12.26
CA TYR A 210 -15.75 -14.30 -10.91
C TYR A 210 -14.90 -15.06 -9.89
N PRO A 211 -15.03 -16.39 -9.71
CA PRO A 211 -14.19 -17.16 -8.79
C PRO A 211 -12.69 -17.01 -9.04
N THR A 212 -12.27 -16.74 -10.27
CA THR A 212 -10.86 -16.56 -10.62
C THR A 212 -10.38 -15.12 -10.39
N VAL A 213 -11.17 -14.12 -10.81
CA VAL A 213 -10.78 -12.71 -10.79
C VAL A 213 -11.00 -12.08 -9.42
N PHE A 214 -12.07 -12.45 -8.72
CA PHE A 214 -12.47 -11.85 -7.44
C PHE A 214 -11.40 -12.03 -6.35
N PRO A 215 -10.88 -13.24 -6.06
CA PRO A 215 -9.88 -13.40 -5.00
C PRO A 215 -8.61 -12.60 -5.28
N GLN A 216 -8.18 -12.52 -6.54
CA GLN A 216 -6.99 -11.75 -6.91
C GLN A 216 -7.14 -10.25 -6.59
N MET A 217 -8.26 -9.64 -7.00
CA MET A 217 -8.50 -8.21 -6.76
C MET A 217 -8.76 -7.92 -5.27
N TYR A 218 -9.46 -8.82 -4.58
CA TYR A 218 -9.72 -8.70 -3.15
C TYR A 218 -8.43 -8.80 -2.32
N LEU A 219 -7.57 -9.79 -2.58
CA LEU A 219 -6.28 -9.93 -1.91
C LEU A 219 -5.30 -8.80 -2.25
N TYR A 220 -5.40 -8.24 -3.46
CA TYR A 220 -4.63 -7.07 -3.84
C TYR A 220 -4.95 -5.85 -2.96
N MET A 221 -6.22 -5.65 -2.55
CA MET A 221 -6.60 -4.59 -1.62
C MET A 221 -5.96 -4.73 -0.24
N PHE A 222 -5.73 -5.95 0.27
CA PHE A 222 -4.96 -6.17 1.50
C PHE A 222 -3.49 -5.76 1.35
N LYS A 223 -2.88 -6.02 0.19
CA LYS A 223 -1.52 -5.54 -0.11
C LYS A 223 -1.47 -4.01 -0.11
N GLN A 224 -2.47 -3.35 -0.70
CA GLN A 224 -2.58 -1.89 -0.67
C GLN A 224 -2.77 -1.37 0.76
N ARG A 225 -3.65 -1.98 1.55
CA ARG A 225 -3.86 -1.62 2.96
C ARG A 225 -2.56 -1.64 3.74
N SER A 226 -1.78 -2.72 3.63
CA SER A 226 -0.48 -2.81 4.31
C SER A 226 0.48 -1.71 3.84
N LYS A 227 0.50 -1.41 2.54
CA LYS A 227 1.36 -0.35 1.98
C LYS A 227 1.01 1.05 2.52
N TYR A 228 -0.27 1.39 2.61
CA TYR A 228 -0.70 2.76 2.96
C TYR A 228 -0.91 2.98 4.45
N LEU A 229 -1.38 1.97 5.20
CA LEU A 229 -1.63 2.09 6.65
C LEU A 229 -0.44 1.62 7.49
N ASN A 230 0.31 0.61 7.03
CA ASN A 230 1.44 0.04 7.78
C ASN A 230 2.80 0.49 7.24
N ALA A 231 2.86 1.64 6.56
CA ALA A 231 4.11 2.18 6.05
C ALA A 231 5.12 2.30 7.20
N ARG A 232 6.17 1.48 7.18
CA ARG A 232 7.24 1.51 8.19
C ARG A 232 7.84 2.91 8.20
N LYS A 233 8.03 3.47 9.40
CA LYS A 233 8.79 4.71 9.57
C LYS A 233 10.12 4.57 8.80
N PRO A 234 10.52 5.58 8.00
CA PRO A 234 11.80 5.54 7.32
C PRO A 234 12.89 5.25 8.36
N ARG A 235 13.84 4.38 8.00
CA ARG A 235 14.97 4.05 8.87
C ARG A 235 15.62 5.37 9.28
N PRO A 236 15.85 5.64 10.58
CA PRO A 236 16.41 6.92 11.02
C PRO A 236 17.65 7.24 10.18
N GLN A 237 17.66 8.45 9.63
CA GLN A 237 18.78 8.97 8.84
C GLN A 237 20.05 8.89 9.69
N GLN A 238 21.18 8.53 9.07
CA GLN A 238 22.45 8.40 9.77
C GLN A 238 22.78 9.74 10.45
N THR A 239 22.83 9.76 11.78
CA THR A 239 23.24 10.94 12.55
C THR A 239 24.73 11.20 12.35
N GLU A 240 25.12 12.47 12.32
CA GLU A 240 26.52 12.91 12.33
C GLU A 240 27.25 12.30 13.54
N GLY A 241 28.44 11.73 13.32
CA GLY A 241 29.20 11.05 14.38
C GLY A 241 30.14 9.93 13.90
N ILE A 242 30.69 9.20 14.86
CA ILE A 242 31.57 8.04 14.61
C ILE A 242 30.73 6.89 14.06
N GLN A 243 31.01 6.47 12.83
CA GLN A 243 30.31 5.35 12.20
C GLN A 243 31.19 4.10 12.14
N PHE A 244 30.60 2.95 12.49
CA PHE A 244 31.20 1.64 12.28
C PHE A 244 31.41 1.37 10.79
N PRO A 245 32.49 0.69 10.37
CA PRO A 245 32.72 0.30 8.98
C PRO A 245 31.51 -0.44 8.39
N ALA A 246 31.26 -0.19 7.11
CA ALA A 246 30.29 -0.96 6.35
C ALA A 246 30.92 -2.27 5.90
N ASP A 247 30.14 -3.34 5.89
CA ASP A 247 30.47 -4.56 5.16
C ASP A 247 30.37 -4.33 3.65
N ASP A 248 30.76 -5.32 2.84
CA ASP A 248 30.73 -5.27 1.37
C ASP A 248 29.31 -5.02 0.80
N LYS A 249 28.26 -5.13 1.65
CA LYS A 249 26.86 -4.89 1.31
C LYS A 249 26.35 -3.55 1.84
N GLY A 250 27.22 -2.67 2.32
CA GLY A 250 26.88 -1.35 2.85
C GLY A 250 26.23 -1.39 4.25
N LYS A 251 26.16 -2.55 4.90
CA LYS A 251 25.55 -2.71 6.23
C LYS A 251 26.61 -2.52 7.30
N ARG A 252 26.36 -1.59 8.23
CA ARG A 252 27.23 -1.30 9.37
C ARG A 252 26.76 -2.11 10.57
N SER A 253 27.53 -3.13 10.96
CA SER A 253 27.21 -4.04 12.07
C SER A 253 28.13 -3.81 13.26
N THR A 254 27.57 -3.40 14.39
CA THR A 254 28.33 -3.22 15.64
C THR A 254 28.88 -4.56 16.15
N SER A 255 28.12 -5.65 15.99
CA SER A 255 28.52 -6.97 16.47
C SER A 255 29.67 -7.56 15.65
N ALA A 256 29.60 -7.47 14.31
CA ALA A 256 30.65 -8.02 13.46
C ALA A 256 31.97 -7.24 13.63
N PHE A 257 31.87 -5.91 13.72
CA PHE A 257 33.03 -5.06 13.98
C PHE A 257 33.65 -5.37 15.35
N ASN A 258 32.86 -5.43 16.42
CA ASN A 258 33.38 -5.71 17.75
C ASN A 258 34.03 -7.10 17.85
N GLN A 259 33.49 -8.09 17.14
CA GLN A 259 34.06 -9.43 17.08
C GLN A 259 35.42 -9.45 16.38
N ALA A 260 35.52 -8.80 15.22
CA ALA A 260 36.77 -8.68 14.47
C ALA A 260 37.83 -7.88 15.24
N ALA A 261 37.42 -6.77 15.86
CA ALA A 261 38.30 -5.95 16.69
C ALA A 261 38.83 -6.74 17.90
N PHE A 262 37.96 -7.52 18.56
CA PHE A 262 38.37 -8.36 19.69
C PHE A 262 39.30 -9.49 19.23
N ALA A 263 39.01 -10.16 18.11
CA ALA A 263 39.88 -11.18 17.56
C ALA A 263 41.28 -10.64 17.23
N ALA A 264 41.35 -9.45 16.63
CA ALA A 264 42.62 -8.78 16.33
C ALA A 264 43.43 -8.45 17.58
N SER A 265 42.77 -8.08 18.70
CA SER A 265 43.46 -7.81 19.97
C SER A 265 44.09 -9.05 20.61
N VAL A 266 43.53 -10.24 20.34
CA VAL A 266 43.98 -11.52 20.90
C VAL A 266 44.96 -12.25 19.97
N PHE A 267 44.92 -11.95 18.66
CA PHE A 267 45.64 -12.68 17.61
C PHE A 267 47.16 -12.77 17.83
N ASN A 268 47.77 -11.70 18.33
CA ASN A 268 49.22 -11.65 18.54
C ASN A 268 49.70 -12.46 19.75
N HIS A 269 48.77 -12.88 20.62
CA HIS A 269 49.08 -13.60 21.87
C HIS A 269 48.69 -15.07 21.81
N ASP A 270 47.50 -15.35 21.29
CA ASP A 270 46.97 -16.71 21.14
C ASP A 270 46.14 -16.76 19.85
N GLN A 271 46.76 -17.26 18.78
CA GLN A 271 46.11 -17.45 17.49
C GLN A 271 44.91 -18.41 17.57
N GLN A 272 44.94 -19.39 18.48
CA GLN A 272 43.81 -20.31 18.67
C GLN A 272 42.63 -19.62 19.36
N ALA A 273 42.89 -18.75 20.34
CA ALA A 273 41.85 -17.95 20.98
C ALA A 273 41.23 -16.94 20.00
N ALA A 274 42.03 -16.29 19.15
CA ALA A 274 41.53 -15.39 18.12
C ALA A 274 40.64 -16.12 17.08
N MET A 275 41.03 -17.32 16.66
CA MET A 275 40.19 -18.17 15.82
C MET A 275 38.89 -18.60 16.51
N ALA A 276 38.92 -18.86 17.81
CA ALA A 276 37.73 -19.20 18.60
C ALA A 276 36.75 -18.02 18.71
N VAL A 277 37.27 -16.79 18.83
CA VAL A 277 36.48 -15.55 18.78
C VAL A 277 35.78 -15.42 17.43
N MET A 278 36.50 -15.58 16.32
CA MET A 278 35.93 -15.45 14.97
C MET A 278 34.92 -16.56 14.63
N LYS A 279 35.03 -17.74 15.26
CA LYS A 279 34.07 -18.84 15.10
C LYS A 279 32.77 -18.66 15.92
N GLU A 280 32.70 -17.66 16.80
CA GLU A 280 31.52 -17.40 17.62
C GLU A 280 30.35 -16.87 16.77
N LYS A 281 29.34 -17.70 16.53
CA LYS A 281 28.17 -17.29 15.72
C LYS A 281 27.31 -16.22 16.40
N ASN A 282 27.26 -16.22 17.72
CA ASN A 282 26.41 -15.33 18.52
C ASN A 282 27.23 -14.37 19.39
N TRP A 283 28.10 -13.57 18.76
CA TRP A 283 29.03 -12.66 19.46
C TRP A 283 28.36 -11.82 20.56
N ARG A 284 27.16 -11.28 20.32
CA ARG A 284 26.40 -10.45 21.27
C ARG A 284 26.20 -11.10 22.65
N PHE A 285 26.04 -12.42 22.69
CA PHE A 285 25.83 -13.17 23.94
C PHE A 285 27.02 -14.05 24.31
N GLY A 286 27.91 -14.33 23.35
CA GLY A 286 29.05 -15.22 23.49
C GLY A 286 30.39 -14.52 23.81
N TYR A 287 30.47 -13.19 23.81
CA TYR A 287 31.76 -12.50 24.03
C TYR A 287 32.33 -12.68 25.44
N GLY A 288 31.49 -12.87 26.46
CA GLY A 288 31.92 -12.90 27.87
C GLY A 288 32.97 -13.98 28.18
N LYS A 289 32.79 -15.20 27.64
CA LYS A 289 33.77 -16.29 27.79
C LYS A 289 35.12 -15.96 27.13
N HIS A 290 35.12 -15.21 26.03
CA HIS A 290 36.34 -14.80 25.33
C HIS A 290 37.05 -13.67 26.08
N VAL A 291 36.32 -12.77 26.75
CA VAL A 291 36.88 -11.76 27.64
C VAL A 291 37.56 -12.42 28.85
N ILE A 292 36.89 -13.35 29.53
CA ILE A 292 37.47 -14.06 30.69
C ILE A 292 38.74 -14.80 30.28
N ARG A 293 38.72 -15.49 29.13
CA ARG A 293 39.91 -16.16 28.59
C ARG A 293 41.04 -15.19 28.28
N ASN A 294 40.73 -14.02 27.70
CA ASN A 294 41.74 -13.01 27.39
C ASN A 294 42.40 -12.42 28.66
N VAL A 295 41.60 -12.20 29.72
CA VAL A 295 42.11 -11.76 31.03
C VAL A 295 43.01 -12.85 31.64
N ALA A 296 42.58 -14.12 31.63
CA ALA A 296 43.38 -15.22 32.14
C ALA A 296 44.73 -15.40 31.40
N LEU A 297 44.76 -15.12 30.10
CA LEU A 297 46.01 -15.12 29.32
C LEU A 297 46.91 -13.92 29.67
N SER A 298 46.30 -12.75 29.89
CA SER A 298 47.03 -11.52 30.23
C SER A 298 47.68 -11.57 31.62
N CYS A 299 47.16 -12.40 32.53
CA CYS A 299 47.72 -12.59 33.88
C CYS A 299 48.89 -13.59 33.96
N LYS A 300 49.27 -14.25 32.86
CA LYS A 300 50.34 -15.27 32.87
C LYS A 300 51.74 -14.68 32.81
N ASP A 301 51.91 -13.53 32.16
CA ASP A 301 53.22 -12.91 31.96
C ASP A 301 53.09 -11.38 31.79
N ASN A 302 54.01 -10.62 32.38
CA ASN A 302 53.98 -9.16 32.38
C ASN A 302 54.17 -8.57 30.97
N ASP A 303 54.99 -9.22 30.13
CA ASP A 303 55.20 -8.80 28.74
C ASP A 303 53.96 -9.04 27.86
N THR A 304 53.17 -10.08 28.21
CA THR A 304 51.88 -10.38 27.55
C THR A 304 50.83 -9.32 27.92
N CYS A 305 50.78 -8.88 29.18
CA CYS A 305 49.86 -7.83 29.63
C CYS A 305 50.05 -6.50 28.87
N LEU A 306 51.31 -6.07 28.71
CA LEU A 306 51.66 -4.80 28.03
C LEU A 306 51.27 -4.80 26.54
N LYS A 307 51.48 -5.92 25.85
CA LYS A 307 51.11 -6.11 24.44
C LYS A 307 49.57 -6.15 24.25
N THR A 308 48.80 -6.65 25.22
CA THR A 308 47.31 -6.62 25.17
C THR A 308 46.77 -5.19 25.30
N GLN A 309 47.34 -4.37 26.19
CA GLN A 309 46.88 -2.98 26.39
C GLN A 309 47.15 -2.07 25.18
N THR A 310 48.35 -2.14 24.59
CA THR A 310 48.75 -1.27 23.48
C THR A 310 47.91 -1.52 22.21
N LEU A 311 47.57 -2.78 21.92
CA LEU A 311 46.79 -3.12 20.72
C LEU A 311 45.31 -2.78 20.83
N THR A 312 44.73 -2.83 22.03
CA THR A 312 43.33 -2.45 22.28
C THR A 312 43.09 -0.96 22.04
N LEU A 313 44.13 -0.14 22.20
CA LEU A 313 44.10 1.31 21.98
C LEU A 313 44.55 1.72 20.56
N VAL A 314 45.57 1.07 19.99
CA VAL A 314 46.08 1.40 18.64
C VAL A 314 45.15 0.88 17.53
N SER A 315 44.51 -0.27 17.72
CA SER A 315 43.46 -0.75 16.79
C SER A 315 42.23 0.16 16.76
N ARG A 316 41.98 0.97 17.80
CA ARG A 316 40.85 1.91 17.82
C ARG A 316 40.99 3.09 16.86
N LEU A 317 42.19 3.44 16.40
CA LEU A 317 42.40 4.71 15.69
C LEU A 317 42.92 4.58 14.26
N GLN A 318 43.71 3.57 13.90
CA GLN A 318 44.35 3.54 12.57
C GLN A 318 44.08 2.28 11.73
N GLY A 319 43.68 1.15 12.33
CA GLY A 319 43.57 -0.12 11.60
C GLY A 319 42.17 -0.60 11.24
N VAL A 320 41.11 -0.13 11.91
CA VAL A 320 39.77 -0.78 11.82
C VAL A 320 38.71 0.14 11.18
N GLY A 321 39.07 1.29 10.62
CA GLY A 321 38.20 2.01 9.67
C GLY A 321 36.99 2.77 10.26
N LEU A 322 37.00 3.10 11.56
CA LEU A 322 36.05 4.06 12.12
C LEU A 322 36.25 5.43 11.44
N ARG A 323 35.21 5.94 10.75
CA ARG A 323 35.26 7.24 10.09
C ARG A 323 34.45 8.25 10.90
N SER A 324 35.01 9.42 11.15
CA SER A 324 34.25 10.61 11.55
C SER A 324 33.59 11.18 10.31
N VAL A 325 32.25 11.15 10.26
CA VAL A 325 31.49 11.75 9.17
C VAL A 325 31.12 13.17 9.60
N GLY A 326 31.79 14.15 9.03
CA GLY A 326 31.50 15.58 9.22
C GLY A 326 30.53 16.11 8.15
N PRO A 327 30.01 17.35 8.31
CA PRO A 327 28.87 17.89 7.55
C PRO A 327 29.07 18.02 6.02
N ASN A 328 30.28 17.78 5.49
CA ASN A 328 30.59 17.95 4.06
C ASN A 328 30.87 16.64 3.30
N SER A 329 30.61 15.46 3.84
CA SER A 329 30.97 14.19 3.16
C SER A 329 29.94 13.69 2.14
N CYS A 330 29.05 14.53 1.65
CA CYS A 330 28.16 14.21 0.53
C CYS A 330 28.67 14.80 -0.79
N GLN A 331 29.97 14.69 -1.10
CA GLN A 331 30.44 14.88 -2.47
C GLN A 331 31.57 13.89 -2.81
N ASN A 332 31.30 13.13 -3.88
CA ASN A 332 32.21 12.41 -4.78
C ASN A 332 32.80 11.07 -4.31
N GLU A 333 32.15 9.99 -4.78
CA GLU A 333 32.72 8.63 -4.86
C GLU A 333 33.82 8.50 -5.94
N ASP A 334 34.18 9.57 -6.66
CA ASP A 334 35.13 9.51 -7.80
C ASP A 334 36.59 9.88 -7.48
N ALA A 335 36.97 10.12 -6.22
CA ALA A 335 38.33 10.55 -5.86
C ALA A 335 39.25 9.41 -5.34
N LYS A 336 39.00 8.16 -5.73
CA LYS A 336 39.84 6.99 -5.40
C LYS A 336 40.91 6.75 -6.48
N GLN A 337 41.80 7.71 -6.76
CA GLN A 337 42.99 7.43 -7.60
C GLN A 337 44.20 8.36 -7.34
N GLN A 338 44.22 9.22 -6.32
CA GLN A 338 45.31 10.22 -6.17
C GLN A 338 45.77 10.49 -4.72
N ARG A 339 45.77 9.49 -3.83
CA ARG A 339 46.45 9.61 -2.54
C ARG A 339 47.24 8.36 -2.19
N GLU A 340 48.04 7.90 -3.14
CA GLU A 340 49.37 7.35 -2.82
C GLU A 340 50.34 8.53 -3.00
N ASP A 341 51.40 8.60 -2.21
CA ASP A 341 52.29 9.76 -2.02
C ASP A 341 51.74 10.87 -1.12
N HIS A 342 51.94 10.71 0.19
CA HIS A 342 52.56 11.71 1.07
C HIS A 342 52.58 11.15 2.51
N GLY A 343 53.76 10.75 2.97
CA GLY A 343 54.00 10.42 4.38
C GLY A 343 53.70 11.62 5.28
N CYS A 344 52.99 11.39 6.38
CA CYS A 344 52.74 12.40 7.40
C CYS A 344 53.39 11.99 8.73
N HIS A 345 54.37 12.81 9.11
CA HIS A 345 55.06 12.81 10.40
C HIS A 345 54.11 12.95 11.59
N ALA A 346 54.44 12.23 12.66
CA ALA A 346 53.81 12.36 13.98
C ALA A 346 54.23 13.68 14.67
N GLN A 347 53.28 14.39 15.27
CA GLN A 347 53.56 15.44 16.27
C GLN A 347 53.32 14.90 17.69
N PRO A 348 54.28 15.05 18.63
CA PRO A 348 54.15 14.60 20.01
C PRO A 348 53.63 15.74 20.89
N GLY A 349 52.43 15.60 21.47
CA GLY A 349 51.89 16.66 22.33
C GLY A 349 50.56 16.33 23.00
N ALA A 350 50.43 15.16 23.65
CA ALA A 350 49.24 14.84 24.44
C ALA A 350 49.44 13.74 25.52
N TRP A 351 50.66 13.55 26.03
CA TRP A 351 50.97 12.46 26.98
C TRP A 351 51.37 12.94 28.39
N GLY A 352 50.74 14.02 28.88
CA GLY A 352 50.98 14.52 30.24
C GLY A 352 50.19 13.77 31.33
N GLY A 353 48.98 13.30 31.05
CA GLY A 353 48.05 12.82 32.09
C GLY A 353 48.09 11.32 32.42
N PHE A 354 48.84 10.50 31.67
CA PHE A 354 48.80 9.03 31.82
C PHE A 354 49.93 8.45 32.68
N ARG A 355 50.93 9.25 33.07
CA ARG A 355 52.02 8.81 33.97
C ARG A 355 51.64 8.76 35.44
N GLU A 356 50.52 9.34 35.85
CA GLU A 356 50.07 9.34 37.25
C GLU A 356 49.26 8.10 37.63
N VAL A 357 48.58 7.46 36.68
CA VAL A 357 47.70 6.31 36.98
C VAL A 357 48.49 5.02 37.28
N CYS A 358 49.72 4.88 36.76
CA CYS A 358 50.58 3.73 37.06
C CYS A 358 51.36 3.83 38.38
N ARG A 359 51.27 4.95 39.13
CA ARG A 359 52.00 5.12 40.39
C ARG A 359 51.22 4.65 41.64
N CYS A 360 49.94 4.32 41.50
CA CYS A 360 49.09 3.89 42.62
C CYS A 360 48.99 2.37 42.83
N ILE A 361 49.84 1.55 42.18
CA ILE A 361 49.85 0.08 42.36
C ILE A 361 51.07 -0.39 43.19
N HIS A 362 51.89 0.53 43.70
CA HIS A 362 52.91 0.23 44.70
C HIS A 362 52.76 1.12 45.94
N THR A 363 51.76 0.81 46.75
CA THR A 363 51.74 1.02 48.22
C THR A 363 50.81 0.00 48.84
#